data_AF-A0A921TGP0-F1
#
_entry.id   AF-A0A921TGP0-F1
#
_cell.length_a   1.000
_cell.length_b   1.000
_cell.length_c   1.000
_cell.angle_alpha   90.00
_cell.angle_beta   90.00
_cell.angle_gamma   90.00
#
_symmetry.space_group_name_H-M   'P 1'
#
loop_
_entity.id
_entity.type
_entity.pdbx_description
1 polymer ?
#
loop_
_entity_poly.entity_id
_entity_poly.type
_entity_poly.pdbx_seq_one_letter_code
_entity_poly.pdbx_strand_id
1 'polypeptide(L)'
;MFSSLFLLARIFLAWSAALVLAGFVWSGLFYGMNRGPGWLFGLLAMLAMVTALLGALTHLRRVWLIAGRLDGATLSSRQQRRIEVPLDADEAFAMVAAAVRELPRSEEVEEGRDSLQVRAKVRRADAGGRKPSRWNLLARLAVERNQVLATVAPGDGTSSVTLLCEPDAPHWVDLFALDEGSNYENAEALMRAIARRVAERRRDERDAAHRKDTDSALAIARLNLLQAQVEPHFLYNTLANAQVLARTDPPRAEQMLGHLIQYLRRSLPREQDGPSTLGEELERVGAYLEILKIRMGSRLAVQVHVPEELKSVPLPSMMLQTLVENAIKHGLEPKPGGGSIWILARRMDDQVTVTVADDGLGFGGNSSGTGIGLKNLRERLRLTYGERASFALVSNFPSGAAATLTLPAPAPAVPAPPPLPQEEPRHV
;
A
#
# COMPACT_ATOMS: atom_id res chain seq x y z
N MET A 1 17.37 -27.63 39.23
CA MET A 1 18.33 -28.54 39.90
C MET A 1 17.91 -30.01 39.80
N PHE A 2 16.65 -30.38 40.11
CA PHE A 2 16.19 -31.77 40.00
C PHE A 2 16.29 -32.37 38.59
N SER A 3 15.97 -31.60 37.53
CA SER A 3 16.01 -32.10 36.15
C SER A 3 17.43 -32.39 35.63
N SER A 4 18.43 -31.61 36.05
CA SER A 4 19.83 -31.85 35.70
C SER A 4 20.41 -33.06 36.43
N LEU A 5 20.05 -33.23 37.70
CA LEU A 5 20.37 -34.42 38.49
C LEU A 5 19.76 -35.70 37.89
N PHE A 6 18.49 -35.63 37.47
CA PHE A 6 17.81 -36.76 36.83
C PHE A 6 18.45 -37.16 35.50
N LEU A 7 18.83 -36.19 34.65
CA LEU A 7 19.55 -36.44 33.41
C LEU A 7 20.89 -37.15 33.66
N LEU A 8 21.68 -36.64 34.61
CA LEU A 8 22.97 -37.22 35.00
C LEU A 8 22.80 -38.64 35.54
N ALA A 9 21.81 -38.87 36.42
CA ALA A 9 21.51 -40.18 36.96
C ALA A 9 21.07 -41.18 35.88
N ARG A 10 20.23 -40.76 34.93
CA ARG A 10 19.78 -41.58 33.81
C ARG A 10 20.95 -42.04 32.94
N ILE A 11 21.83 -41.12 32.56
CA ILE A 11 23.01 -41.42 31.73
C ILE A 11 23.97 -42.34 32.48
N PHE A 12 24.22 -42.06 33.77
CA PHE A 12 25.08 -42.88 34.61
C PHE A 12 24.55 -44.32 34.73
N LEU A 13 23.24 -44.51 34.96
CA LEU A 13 22.61 -45.82 35.04
C LEU A 13 22.66 -46.57 33.71
N ALA A 14 22.38 -45.89 32.59
CA ALA A 14 22.43 -46.49 31.26
C ALA A 14 23.84 -47.00 30.92
N TRP A 15 24.86 -46.15 31.13
CA TRP A 15 26.26 -46.53 30.91
C TRP A 15 26.74 -47.61 31.89
N SER A 16 26.30 -47.57 33.14
CA SER A 16 26.62 -48.62 34.12
C SER A 16 26.07 -49.98 33.68
N ALA A 17 24.81 -50.05 33.24
CA ALA A 17 24.20 -51.27 32.74
C ALA A 17 24.92 -51.79 31.47
N ALA A 18 25.28 -50.89 30.55
CA ALA A 18 26.03 -51.25 29.35
C ALA A 18 27.43 -51.81 29.70
N LEU A 19 28.12 -51.22 30.66
CA LEU A 19 29.43 -51.71 31.14
C LEU A 19 29.31 -53.06 31.85
N VAL A 20 28.24 -53.30 32.62
CA VAL A 20 27.98 -54.61 33.24
C VAL A 20 27.81 -55.70 32.18
N LEU A 21 26.98 -55.44 31.15
CA LEU A 21 26.79 -56.36 30.02
C LEU A 21 28.10 -56.60 29.26
N ALA A 22 28.86 -55.54 28.98
CA ALA A 22 30.17 -55.66 28.36
C ALA A 22 31.15 -56.47 29.22
N GLY A 23 31.06 -56.38 30.55
CA GLY A 23 31.84 -57.16 31.50
C GLY A 23 31.53 -58.65 31.42
N PHE A 24 30.26 -59.03 31.29
CA PHE A 24 29.88 -60.43 31.06
C PHE A 24 30.46 -60.98 29.75
N VAL A 25 30.37 -60.20 28.67
CA VAL A 25 30.94 -60.58 27.37
C VAL A 25 32.46 -60.72 27.45
N TRP A 26 33.14 -59.75 28.09
CA TRP A 26 34.58 -59.78 28.31
C TRP A 26 35.01 -61.00 29.13
N SER A 27 34.28 -61.30 30.20
CA SER A 27 34.54 -62.47 31.04
C SER A 27 34.37 -63.78 30.27
N GLY A 28 33.39 -63.86 29.36
CA GLY A 28 33.20 -65.04 28.49
C GLY A 28 34.31 -65.21 27.47
N LEU A 29 34.80 -64.13 26.86
CA LEU A 29 35.87 -64.15 25.85
C LEU A 29 37.22 -64.60 26.41
N PHE A 30 37.51 -64.29 27.68
CA PHE A 30 38.79 -64.61 28.33
C PHE A 30 38.65 -65.71 29.40
N TYR A 31 37.57 -66.48 29.35
CA TYR A 31 37.32 -67.59 30.27
C TYR A 31 38.40 -68.68 30.10
N GLY A 32 39.09 -69.04 31.18
CA GLY A 32 40.14 -70.08 31.19
C GLY A 32 41.60 -69.57 31.11
N MET A 33 41.83 -68.26 31.00
CA MET A 33 43.18 -67.70 31.00
C MET A 33 43.67 -67.39 32.44
N ASN A 34 44.80 -67.97 32.86
CA ASN A 34 45.32 -67.87 34.24
C ASN A 34 45.63 -66.43 34.72
N ARG A 35 45.83 -65.49 33.78
CA ARG A 35 45.86 -64.03 34.01
C ARG A 35 45.13 -63.30 32.86
N GLY A 36 43.81 -63.28 32.91
CA GLY A 36 43.00 -62.48 31.99
C GLY A 36 43.33 -60.98 32.07
N PRO A 37 43.21 -60.19 30.97
CA PRO A 37 43.47 -58.75 30.94
C PRO A 37 42.34 -57.93 31.60
N GLY A 38 41.82 -58.36 32.76
CA GLY A 38 40.70 -57.69 33.43
C GLY A 38 40.97 -56.23 33.81
N TRP A 39 42.25 -55.89 34.10
CA TRP A 39 42.67 -54.52 34.36
C TRP A 39 42.44 -53.60 33.15
N LEU A 40 42.59 -54.12 31.93
CA LEU A 40 42.38 -53.37 30.69
C LEU A 40 40.90 -53.06 30.51
N PHE A 41 40.02 -54.02 30.81
CA PHE A 41 38.57 -53.79 30.84
C PHE A 41 38.19 -52.72 31.87
N GLY A 42 38.71 -52.80 33.09
CA GLY A 42 38.46 -51.81 34.14
C GLY A 42 38.88 -50.39 33.73
N LEU A 43 40.04 -50.25 33.08
CA LEU A 43 40.53 -48.97 32.58
C LEU A 43 39.66 -48.43 31.44
N LEU A 44 39.27 -49.27 30.47
CA LEU A 44 38.37 -48.89 29.39
C LEU A 44 36.98 -48.51 29.90
N ALA A 45 36.46 -49.24 30.89
CA ALA A 45 35.18 -48.97 31.53
C ALA A 45 35.19 -47.63 32.30
N MET A 46 36.28 -47.36 33.03
CA MET A 46 36.46 -46.07 33.70
C MET A 46 36.56 -44.92 32.70
N LEU A 47 37.32 -45.09 31.62
CA LEU A 47 37.45 -44.08 30.58
C LEU A 47 36.10 -43.80 29.91
N ALA A 48 35.32 -44.84 29.59
CA ALA A 48 33.97 -44.71 29.03
C ALA A 48 33.03 -43.94 29.99
N MET A 49 33.03 -44.29 31.28
CA MET A 49 32.21 -43.60 32.28
C MET A 49 32.60 -42.13 32.45
N VAL A 50 33.91 -41.82 32.48
CA VAL A 50 34.40 -40.43 32.53
C VAL A 50 33.97 -39.67 31.29
N THR A 51 34.09 -40.24 30.09
CA THR A 51 33.63 -39.57 28.86
C THR A 51 32.13 -39.32 28.83
N ALA A 52 31.31 -40.26 29.33
CA ALA A 52 29.86 -40.10 29.43
C ALA A 52 29.48 -38.98 30.42
N LEU A 53 30.14 -38.93 31.59
CA LEU A 53 29.92 -37.88 32.59
C LEU A 53 30.35 -36.51 32.07
N LEU A 54 31.52 -36.42 31.42
CA LEU A 54 32.01 -35.18 30.82
C LEU A 54 31.06 -34.69 29.72
N GLY A 55 30.58 -35.60 28.86
CA GLY A 55 29.57 -35.33 27.83
C GLY A 55 28.27 -34.75 28.41
N ALA A 56 27.76 -35.35 29.49
CA ALA A 56 26.57 -34.86 30.18
C ALA A 56 26.77 -33.47 30.80
N LEU A 57 27.94 -33.21 31.39
CA LEU A 57 28.29 -31.88 31.91
C LEU A 57 28.42 -30.84 30.79
N THR A 58 29.03 -31.20 29.65
CA THR A 58 29.12 -30.30 28.49
C THR A 58 27.76 -29.98 27.88
N HIS A 59 26.86 -30.97 27.82
CA HIS A 59 25.47 -30.77 27.41
C HIS A 59 24.74 -29.78 28.32
N LEU A 60 24.77 -30.02 29.64
CA LEU A 60 24.14 -29.13 30.62
C LEU A 60 24.67 -27.70 30.51
N ARG A 61 25.98 -27.53 30.35
CA ARG A 61 26.59 -26.21 30.17
C ARG A 61 26.12 -25.55 28.87
N ARG A 62 26.06 -26.29 27.77
CA ARG A 62 25.62 -25.75 26.48
C ARG A 62 24.14 -25.36 26.51
N VAL A 63 23.26 -26.24 26.99
CA VAL A 63 21.83 -25.93 27.10
C VAL A 63 21.61 -24.72 28.02
N TRP A 64 22.35 -24.60 29.12
CA TRP A 64 22.27 -23.42 29.98
C TRP A 64 22.71 -22.14 29.27
N LEU A 65 23.78 -22.19 28.46
CA LEU A 65 24.24 -21.04 27.67
C LEU A 65 23.22 -20.59 26.63
N ILE A 66 22.45 -21.51 26.06
CA ILE A 66 21.44 -21.21 25.03
C ILE A 66 20.12 -20.77 25.67
N ALA A 67 19.61 -21.52 26.66
CA ALA A 67 18.28 -21.33 27.22
C ALA A 67 18.24 -20.38 28.43
N GLY A 68 19.38 -20.09 29.06
CA GLY A 68 19.48 -19.30 30.30
C GLY A 68 18.90 -19.98 31.55
N ARG A 69 18.22 -21.12 31.40
CA ARG A 69 17.62 -21.93 32.47
C ARG A 69 17.73 -23.42 32.16
N LEU A 70 17.70 -24.24 33.20
CA LEU A 70 17.80 -25.70 33.13
C LEU A 70 16.57 -26.36 33.76
N ASP A 71 15.54 -26.55 32.95
CA ASP A 71 14.30 -27.24 33.31
C ASP A 71 14.12 -28.53 32.50
N GLY A 72 13.23 -29.42 32.94
CA GLY A 72 12.96 -30.69 32.26
C GLY A 72 12.57 -30.52 30.79
N ALA A 73 11.81 -29.45 30.47
CA ALA A 73 11.44 -29.13 29.10
C ALA A 73 12.66 -28.77 28.24
N THR A 74 13.63 -27.99 28.75
CA THR A 74 14.84 -27.59 28.00
C THR A 74 15.85 -28.72 27.84
N LEU A 75 15.81 -29.72 28.72
CA LEU A 75 16.72 -30.88 28.71
C LEU A 75 16.14 -32.11 28.00
N SER A 76 14.91 -32.01 27.49
CA SER A 76 14.27 -33.07 26.73
C SER A 76 14.97 -33.25 25.38
N SER A 77 15.28 -34.50 25.03
CA SER A 77 15.77 -34.86 23.69
C SER A 77 14.73 -34.59 22.61
N ARG A 78 13.44 -34.46 22.98
CA ARG A 78 12.32 -34.11 22.09
C ARG A 78 11.74 -32.77 22.49
N GLN A 79 11.74 -31.82 21.57
CA GLN A 79 11.23 -30.46 21.81
C GLN A 79 9.91 -30.27 21.06
N GLN A 80 8.82 -30.09 21.80
CA GLN A 80 7.53 -29.75 21.24
C GLN A 80 7.17 -28.31 21.60
N ARG A 81 6.78 -27.50 20.60
CA ARG A 81 6.29 -26.13 20.77
C ARG A 81 4.96 -25.99 20.04
N ARG A 82 4.00 -25.34 20.70
CA ARG A 82 2.73 -24.96 20.10
C ARG A 82 2.64 -23.44 20.06
N ILE A 83 2.25 -22.91 18.92
CA ILE A 83 2.02 -21.47 18.71
C ILE A 83 0.72 -21.25 17.97
N GLU A 84 0.05 -20.17 18.36
CA GLU A 84 -1.14 -19.69 17.68
C GLU A 84 -0.72 -18.60 16.71
N VAL A 85 -1.06 -18.81 15.44
CA VAL A 85 -0.78 -17.89 14.35
C VAL A 85 -2.12 -17.33 13.88
N PRO A 86 -2.29 -16.00 13.88
CA PRO A 86 -3.54 -15.33 13.51
C PRO A 86 -3.67 -15.26 11.98
N LEU A 87 -3.60 -16.41 11.32
CA LEU A 87 -3.66 -16.58 9.87
C LEU A 87 -4.47 -17.84 9.56
N ASP A 88 -5.02 -17.89 8.35
CA ASP A 88 -5.68 -19.08 7.82
C ASP A 88 -4.68 -20.23 7.64
N ALA A 89 -5.19 -21.46 7.60
CA ALA A 89 -4.36 -22.66 7.63
C ALA A 89 -3.37 -22.75 6.46
N ASP A 90 -3.78 -22.37 5.26
CA ASP A 90 -2.94 -22.40 4.06
C ASP A 90 -1.82 -21.35 4.14
N GLU A 91 -2.12 -20.16 4.64
CA GLU A 91 -1.13 -19.09 4.81
C GLU A 91 -0.15 -19.42 5.92
N ALA A 92 -0.65 -19.91 7.06
CA ALA A 92 0.17 -20.39 8.16
C ALA A 92 1.08 -21.54 7.71
N PHE A 93 0.57 -22.48 6.90
CA PHE A 93 1.35 -23.57 6.32
C PHE A 93 2.47 -23.05 5.41
N ALA A 94 2.15 -22.15 4.47
CA ALA A 94 3.15 -21.58 3.57
C ALA A 94 4.26 -20.83 4.34
N MET A 95 3.89 -20.10 5.40
CA MET A 95 4.83 -19.41 6.27
C MET A 95 5.75 -20.39 7.02
N VAL A 96 5.18 -21.44 7.58
CA VAL A 96 5.91 -22.47 8.33
C VAL A 96 6.84 -23.26 7.41
N ALA A 97 6.37 -23.65 6.23
CA ALA A 97 7.18 -24.35 5.21
C ALA A 97 8.40 -23.51 4.81
N ALA A 98 8.20 -22.21 4.57
CA ALA A 98 9.30 -21.30 4.27
C ALA A 98 10.28 -21.16 5.44
N ALA A 99 9.78 -21.05 6.68
CA ALA A 99 10.63 -20.99 7.88
C ALA A 99 11.46 -22.26 8.08
N VAL A 100 10.89 -23.44 7.80
CA VAL A 100 11.61 -24.73 7.87
C VAL A 100 12.67 -24.84 6.78
N ARG A 101 12.38 -24.36 5.55
CA ARG A 101 13.33 -24.37 4.42
C ARG A 101 14.52 -23.44 4.63
N GLU A 102 14.32 -22.35 5.36
CA GLU A 102 15.38 -21.38 5.67
C GLU A 102 16.20 -21.75 6.90
N LEU A 103 15.87 -22.85 7.58
CA LEU A 103 16.69 -23.32 8.69
C LEU A 103 18.11 -23.64 8.20
N PRO A 104 19.15 -23.19 8.92
CA PRO A 104 20.52 -23.48 8.53
C PRO A 104 20.76 -24.99 8.60
N ARG A 105 21.09 -25.59 7.45
CA ARG A 105 21.38 -27.03 7.27
C ARG A 105 20.14 -27.93 7.31
N SER A 106 18.99 -27.40 6.87
CA SER A 106 17.87 -28.24 6.45
C SER A 106 18.24 -29.06 5.22
N GLU A 107 18.01 -30.36 5.30
CA GLU A 107 18.17 -31.39 4.29
C GLU A 107 16.82 -32.14 4.18
N GLU A 108 16.49 -32.70 3.02
CA GLU A 108 15.31 -33.56 2.84
C GLU A 108 14.00 -32.92 3.36
N VAL A 109 13.63 -31.75 2.82
CA VAL A 109 12.37 -31.05 3.16
C VAL A 109 11.21 -31.66 2.37
N GLU A 110 10.26 -32.27 3.06
CA GLU A 110 9.03 -32.84 2.52
C GLU A 110 7.83 -31.98 2.96
N GLU A 111 7.01 -31.57 2.01
CA GLU A 111 5.83 -30.73 2.24
C GLU A 111 4.56 -31.47 1.83
N GLY A 112 3.71 -31.78 2.80
CA GLY A 112 2.37 -32.33 2.58
C GLY A 112 1.33 -31.24 2.66
N ARG A 113 0.91 -30.69 1.51
CA ARG A 113 -0.11 -29.63 1.46
C ARG A 113 -1.47 -30.10 1.98
N ASP A 114 -1.88 -31.32 1.62
CA ASP A 114 -3.17 -31.88 2.05
C ASP A 114 -3.18 -32.26 3.54
N SER A 115 -2.03 -32.63 4.10
CA SER A 115 -1.87 -32.98 5.51
C SER A 115 -1.45 -31.79 6.40
N LEU A 116 -1.18 -30.62 5.79
CA LEU A 116 -0.64 -29.43 6.42
C LEU A 116 0.59 -29.72 7.30
N GLN A 117 1.45 -30.61 6.81
CA GLN A 117 2.66 -31.07 7.51
C GLN A 117 3.91 -30.76 6.70
N VAL A 118 4.93 -30.25 7.40
CA VAL A 118 6.26 -30.04 6.85
C VAL A 118 7.24 -30.85 7.66
N ARG A 119 8.00 -31.71 6.98
CA ARG A 119 9.06 -32.51 7.58
C ARG A 119 10.40 -32.09 7.00
N ALA A 120 11.42 -31.97 7.82
CA ALA A 120 12.79 -31.72 7.38
C ALA A 120 13.78 -32.46 8.26
N LYS A 121 14.90 -32.89 7.68
CA LYS A 121 16.06 -33.34 8.44
C LYS A 121 17.04 -32.19 8.59
N VAL A 122 17.46 -31.86 9.80
CA VAL A 122 18.40 -30.78 10.07
C VAL A 122 19.70 -31.37 10.58
N ARG A 123 20.80 -31.11 9.88
CA ARG A 123 22.11 -31.61 10.29
C ARG A 123 22.61 -30.94 11.56
N ARG A 124 23.12 -31.72 12.52
CA ARG A 124 23.62 -31.18 13.81
C ARG A 124 24.87 -30.31 13.64
N ALA A 125 25.05 -29.33 14.54
CA ALA A 125 26.28 -28.55 14.64
C ALA A 125 27.29 -29.31 15.50
N ASP A 126 28.35 -29.84 14.89
CA ASP A 126 29.57 -30.09 15.65
C ASP A 126 30.31 -28.76 15.81
N ALA A 127 30.77 -28.48 17.03
CA ALA A 127 31.52 -27.27 17.36
C ALA A 127 32.74 -27.13 16.41
N GLY A 128 32.61 -26.29 15.39
CA GLY A 128 33.69 -25.91 14.48
C GLY A 128 33.64 -26.46 13.06
N GLY A 129 32.57 -27.14 12.63
CA GLY A 129 32.43 -27.58 11.23
C GLY A 129 33.45 -28.63 10.77
N ARG A 130 34.21 -29.23 11.70
CA ARG A 130 35.14 -30.32 11.43
C ARG A 130 34.40 -31.65 11.46
N LYS A 131 34.61 -32.49 10.45
CA LYS A 131 34.21 -33.90 10.49
C LYS A 131 34.77 -34.54 11.78
N PRO A 132 34.01 -35.40 12.49
CA PRO A 132 34.52 -36.09 13.65
C PRO A 132 35.83 -36.82 13.31
N SER A 133 36.81 -36.76 14.22
CA SER A 133 38.10 -37.43 14.06
C SER A 133 37.88 -38.92 13.76
N ARG A 134 38.64 -39.48 12.80
CA ARG A 134 38.57 -40.92 12.45
C ARG A 134 38.87 -41.86 13.62
N TRP A 135 39.45 -41.34 14.70
CA TRP A 135 39.77 -42.06 15.92
C TRP A 135 38.69 -41.94 17.02
N ASN A 136 37.62 -41.16 16.80
CA ASN A 136 36.50 -41.07 17.71
C ASN A 136 35.44 -42.14 17.37
N LEU A 137 35.66 -43.37 17.83
CA LEU A 137 34.79 -44.53 17.56
C LEU A 137 33.33 -44.30 18.01
N LEU A 138 33.09 -43.52 19.06
CA LEU A 138 31.74 -43.16 19.53
C LEU A 138 31.05 -42.13 18.63
N ALA A 139 31.80 -41.31 17.87
CA ALA A 139 31.21 -40.37 16.91
C ALA A 139 30.57 -41.08 15.70
N ARG A 140 30.91 -42.34 15.43
CA ARG A 140 30.22 -43.19 14.42
C ARG A 140 28.85 -43.69 14.87
N LEU A 141 28.58 -43.66 16.17
CA LEU A 141 27.28 -43.98 16.78
C LEU A 141 26.50 -42.71 17.16
N ALA A 142 27.07 -41.52 16.87
CA ALA A 142 26.44 -40.25 17.17
C ALA A 142 25.37 -39.91 16.13
N VAL A 143 24.27 -39.35 16.62
CA VAL A 143 23.14 -38.94 15.79
C VAL A 143 23.55 -37.74 14.93
N GLU A 144 23.63 -37.91 13.60
CA GLU A 144 24.13 -36.87 12.70
C GLU A 144 23.07 -35.81 12.34
N ARG A 145 21.79 -36.17 12.48
CA ARG A 145 20.64 -35.37 12.03
C ARG A 145 19.55 -35.31 13.09
N ASN A 146 18.79 -34.23 13.07
CA ASN A 146 17.53 -34.09 13.80
C ASN A 146 16.39 -34.10 12.79
N GLN A 147 15.24 -34.61 13.17
CA GLN A 147 14.00 -34.48 12.43
C GLN A 147 13.20 -33.31 13.00
N VAL A 148 12.75 -32.42 12.12
CA VAL A 148 11.81 -31.34 12.41
C VAL A 148 10.49 -31.70 11.74
N LEU A 149 9.42 -31.76 12.51
CA LEU A 149 8.06 -31.91 12.05
C LEU A 149 7.26 -30.68 12.47
N ALA A 150 6.65 -29.99 11.51
CA ALA A 150 5.75 -28.89 11.75
C ALA A 150 4.36 -29.25 11.22
N THR A 151 3.34 -29.18 12.07
CA THR A 151 1.95 -29.48 11.73
C THR A 151 1.10 -28.24 11.96
N VAL A 152 0.32 -27.84 10.97
CA VAL A 152 -0.64 -26.74 11.09
C VAL A 152 -2.03 -27.31 11.26
N ALA A 153 -2.69 -26.98 12.37
CA ALA A 153 -4.09 -27.30 12.61
C ALA A 153 -4.96 -26.06 12.31
N PRO A 154 -5.98 -26.17 11.45
CA PRO A 154 -6.91 -25.08 11.19
C PRO A 154 -7.71 -24.74 12.44
N GLY A 155 -8.07 -23.46 12.59
CA GLY A 155 -9.00 -22.96 13.59
C GLY A 155 -9.72 -21.72 13.07
N ASP A 156 -10.77 -21.28 13.77
CA ASP A 156 -11.61 -20.16 13.33
C ASP A 156 -10.85 -18.83 13.43
N GLY A 157 -10.18 -18.44 12.33
CA GLY A 157 -9.38 -17.21 12.22
C GLY A 157 -8.02 -17.26 12.91
N THR A 158 -7.68 -18.36 13.60
CA THR A 158 -6.36 -18.61 14.17
C THR A 158 -5.95 -20.05 13.93
N SER A 159 -4.80 -20.25 13.29
CA SER A 159 -4.21 -21.58 13.07
C SER A 159 -3.24 -21.93 14.18
N SER A 160 -3.28 -23.18 14.63
CA SER A 160 -2.38 -23.70 15.66
C SER A 160 -1.22 -24.46 15.00
N VAL A 161 -0.01 -23.92 15.08
CA VAL A 161 1.20 -24.58 14.55
C VAL A 161 1.88 -25.36 15.69
N THR A 162 2.10 -26.65 15.47
CA THR A 162 2.85 -27.53 16.39
C THR A 162 4.18 -27.89 15.75
N LEU A 163 5.27 -27.51 16.40
CA LEU A 163 6.65 -27.84 16.02
C LEU A 163 7.16 -28.95 16.92
N LEU A 164 7.70 -30.01 16.33
CA LEU A 164 8.35 -31.12 17.02
C LEU A 164 9.76 -31.29 16.45
N CYS A 165 10.78 -31.19 17.30
CA CYS A 165 12.17 -31.46 16.96
C CYS A 165 12.66 -32.66 17.75
N GLU A 166 13.11 -33.72 17.07
CA GLU A 166 13.56 -34.97 17.68
C GLU A 166 14.82 -35.51 16.99
N PRO A 167 15.63 -36.34 17.65
CA PRO A 167 16.78 -36.99 17.03
C PRO A 167 16.37 -37.96 15.91
N ASP A 168 17.09 -37.96 14.78
CA ASP A 168 16.94 -38.96 13.71
C ASP A 168 17.70 -40.24 14.11
N ALA A 169 17.21 -40.94 15.14
CA ALA A 169 17.83 -42.13 15.68
C ALA A 169 16.82 -43.09 16.35
N PRO A 170 17.14 -44.39 16.44
CA PRO A 170 16.33 -45.33 17.21
C PRO A 170 16.19 -44.92 18.68
N HIS A 171 15.02 -45.15 19.28
CA HIS A 171 14.71 -44.69 20.65
C HIS A 171 15.66 -45.19 21.74
N TRP A 172 16.34 -46.32 21.54
CA TRP A 172 17.32 -46.80 22.52
C TRP A 172 18.59 -45.92 22.57
N VAL A 173 18.87 -45.18 21.49
CA VAL A 173 20.00 -44.24 21.41
C VAL A 173 19.77 -43.04 22.34
N ASP A 174 18.51 -42.65 22.63
CA ASP A 174 18.17 -41.58 23.57
C ASP A 174 18.65 -41.85 25.01
N LEU A 175 18.90 -43.12 25.37
CA LEU A 175 19.45 -43.48 26.69
C LEU A 175 20.92 -43.07 26.83
N PHE A 176 21.64 -42.96 25.71
CA PHE A 176 23.08 -42.74 25.67
C PHE A 176 23.48 -41.41 24.99
N ALA A 177 22.72 -40.98 23.98
CA ALA A 177 23.02 -39.81 23.17
C ALA A 177 22.39 -38.55 23.76
N LEU A 178 23.23 -37.53 23.89
CA LEU A 178 22.84 -36.18 24.24
C LEU A 178 22.60 -35.40 22.95
N ASP A 179 21.53 -34.60 22.89
CA ASP A 179 21.20 -33.79 21.71
C ASP A 179 22.00 -32.48 21.60
N GLU A 180 22.86 -32.23 22.60
CA GLU A 180 23.64 -31.01 22.80
C GLU A 180 22.83 -29.71 22.64
N GLY A 181 21.53 -29.73 22.96
CA GLY A 181 20.64 -28.57 22.80
C GLY A 181 20.26 -28.25 21.34
N SER A 182 20.68 -29.05 20.36
CA SER A 182 20.41 -28.78 18.94
C SER A 182 18.92 -28.78 18.58
N ASN A 183 18.11 -29.62 19.23
CA ASN A 183 16.67 -29.62 19.04
C ASN A 183 16.01 -28.37 19.63
N TYR A 184 16.54 -27.86 20.75
CA TYR A 184 16.09 -26.61 21.34
C TYR A 184 16.43 -25.42 20.44
N GLU A 185 17.67 -25.37 19.92
CA GLU A 185 18.11 -24.33 18.96
C GLU A 185 17.22 -24.29 17.71
N ASN A 186 16.93 -25.46 17.12
CA ASN A 186 16.07 -25.58 15.94
C ASN A 186 14.64 -25.09 16.23
N ALA A 187 14.05 -25.50 17.35
CA ALA A 187 12.72 -25.07 17.76
C ALA A 187 12.68 -23.54 17.99
N GLU A 188 13.69 -22.97 18.64
CA GLU A 188 13.77 -21.54 18.89
C GLU A 188 14.03 -20.72 17.61
N ALA A 189 14.83 -21.24 16.68
CA ALA A 189 15.05 -20.61 15.38
C ALA A 189 13.75 -20.54 14.56
N LEU A 190 12.98 -21.64 14.50
CA LEU A 190 11.68 -21.68 13.83
C LEU A 190 10.69 -20.71 14.47
N MET A 191 10.60 -20.72 15.81
CA MET A 191 9.73 -19.82 16.55
C MET A 191 10.02 -18.35 16.25
N ARG A 192 11.30 -17.96 16.22
CA ARG A 192 11.72 -16.60 15.88
C ARG A 192 11.42 -16.26 14.42
N ALA A 193 11.66 -17.17 13.49
CA ALA A 193 11.38 -16.96 12.07
C ALA A 193 9.87 -16.76 11.81
N ILE A 194 9.03 -17.59 12.41
CA ILE A 194 7.56 -17.49 12.30
C ILE A 194 7.08 -16.19 12.94
N ALA A 195 7.50 -15.87 14.17
CA ALA A 195 7.11 -14.65 14.85
C ALA A 195 7.51 -13.38 14.07
N ARG A 196 8.70 -13.37 13.47
CA ARG A 196 9.18 -12.27 12.62
C ARG A 196 8.29 -12.08 11.40
N ARG A 197 7.95 -13.15 10.68
CA ARG A 197 7.10 -13.09 9.49
C ARG A 197 5.68 -12.62 9.82
N VAL A 198 5.09 -13.08 10.93
CA VAL A 198 3.80 -12.59 11.41
C VAL A 198 3.86 -11.09 11.73
N ALA A 199 4.95 -10.63 12.36
CA ALA A 199 5.12 -9.22 12.68
C ALA A 199 5.31 -8.33 11.44
N GLU A 200 6.10 -8.78 10.47
CA GLU A 200 6.29 -8.10 9.18
C GLU A 200 4.96 -7.96 8.43
N ARG A 201 4.19 -9.06 8.31
CA ARG A 201 2.87 -9.04 7.66
C ARG A 201 1.89 -8.05 8.31
N ARG A 202 1.81 -8.05 9.64
CA ARG A 202 0.96 -7.11 10.38
C ARG A 202 1.36 -5.65 10.20
N ARG A 203 2.66 -5.37 10.00
CA ARG A 203 3.13 -4.01 9.69
C ARG A 203 2.69 -3.60 8.30
N ASP A 204 2.87 -4.48 7.32
CA ASP A 204 2.46 -4.21 5.93
C ASP A 204 0.95 -3.93 5.82
N GLU A 205 0.12 -4.70 6.53
CA GLU A 205 -1.34 -4.49 6.57
C GLU A 205 -1.72 -3.14 7.21
N ARG A 206 -1.07 -2.76 8.31
CA ARG A 206 -1.28 -1.46 8.97
C ARG A 206 -0.83 -0.30 8.10
N ASP A 207 0.33 -0.43 7.46
CA ASP A 207 0.87 0.60 6.57
C ASP A 207 -0.03 0.78 5.35
N ALA A 208 -0.56 -0.32 4.78
CA ALA A 208 -1.52 -0.27 3.69
C ALA A 208 -2.84 0.39 4.11
N ALA A 209 -3.35 0.10 5.32
CA ALA A 209 -4.55 0.74 5.85
C ALA A 209 -4.32 2.25 6.07
N HIS A 210 -3.20 2.63 6.70
CA HIS A 210 -2.87 4.03 6.94
C HIS A 210 -2.72 4.84 5.65
N ARG A 211 -2.10 4.26 4.62
CA ARG A 211 -2.00 4.89 3.28
C ARG A 211 -3.38 5.15 2.66
N LYS A 212 -4.30 4.19 2.74
CA LYS A 212 -5.67 4.37 2.25
C LYS A 212 -6.39 5.51 2.98
N ASP A 213 -6.24 5.59 4.30
CA ASP A 213 -6.84 6.66 5.09
C ASP A 213 -6.27 8.03 4.74
N THR A 214 -4.95 8.13 4.57
CA THR A 214 -4.31 9.39 4.15
C THR A 214 -4.72 9.82 2.75
N ASP A 215 -4.82 8.89 1.80
CA ASP A 215 -5.25 9.18 0.43
C ASP A 215 -6.71 9.66 0.40
N SER A 216 -7.58 9.02 1.19
CA SER A 216 -8.97 9.42 1.36
C SER A 216 -9.08 10.82 1.98
N ALA A 217 -8.32 11.10 3.05
CA ALA A 217 -8.29 12.42 3.69
C ALA A 217 -7.79 13.51 2.73
N LEU A 218 -6.76 13.24 1.93
CA LEU A 218 -6.27 14.16 0.90
C LEU A 218 -7.31 14.39 -0.20
N ALA A 219 -8.02 13.35 -0.64
CA ALA A 219 -9.10 13.48 -1.62
C ALA A 219 -10.22 14.37 -1.07
N ILE A 220 -10.65 14.16 0.18
CA ILE A 220 -11.67 14.98 0.85
C ILE A 220 -11.19 16.43 0.99
N ALA A 221 -9.94 16.67 1.41
CA ALA A 221 -9.39 18.01 1.52
C ALA A 221 -9.35 18.74 0.17
N ARG A 222 -8.98 18.04 -0.91
CA ARG A 222 -9.04 18.59 -2.29
C ARG A 222 -10.47 18.90 -2.72
N LEU A 223 -11.43 18.05 -2.40
CA LEU A 223 -12.85 18.31 -2.67
C LEU A 223 -13.37 19.53 -1.89
N ASN A 224 -12.98 19.70 -0.63
CA ASN A 224 -13.38 20.85 0.17
C ASN A 224 -12.77 22.17 -0.35
N LEU A 225 -11.51 22.15 -0.81
CA LEU A 225 -10.91 23.31 -1.49
C LEU A 225 -11.63 23.66 -2.79
N LEU A 226 -12.10 22.64 -3.54
CA LEU A 226 -12.92 22.85 -4.74
C LEU A 226 -14.30 23.44 -4.40
N GLN A 227 -14.94 22.99 -3.31
CA GLN A 227 -16.23 23.53 -2.86
C GLN A 227 -16.16 25.03 -2.50
N ALA A 228 -15.00 25.54 -2.08
CA ALA A 228 -14.86 26.95 -1.71
C ALA A 228 -14.92 27.92 -2.91
N GLN A 229 -14.72 27.43 -4.14
CA GLN A 229 -14.65 28.26 -5.35
C GLN A 229 -15.75 27.96 -6.38
N VAL A 230 -16.56 26.94 -6.14
CA VAL A 230 -17.64 26.51 -7.03
C VAL A 230 -18.98 26.68 -6.32
N GLU A 231 -20.02 27.11 -7.02
CA GLU A 231 -21.36 27.18 -6.45
C GLU A 231 -21.78 25.77 -5.97
N PRO A 232 -22.02 25.56 -4.65
CA PRO A 232 -22.29 24.23 -4.12
C PRO A 232 -23.52 23.58 -4.77
N HIS A 233 -24.54 24.38 -5.10
CA HIS A 233 -25.78 23.88 -5.67
C HIS A 233 -25.57 23.30 -7.07
N PHE A 234 -24.86 23.99 -7.96
CA PHE A 234 -24.46 23.47 -9.26
C PHE A 234 -23.73 22.13 -9.15
N LEU A 235 -22.77 22.01 -8.22
CA LEU A 235 -21.99 20.78 -8.05
C LEU A 235 -22.88 19.60 -7.62
N TYR A 236 -23.72 19.79 -6.59
CA TYR A 236 -24.64 18.75 -6.13
C TYR A 236 -25.63 18.33 -7.22
N ASN A 237 -26.23 19.29 -7.93
CA ASN A 237 -27.16 19.00 -9.01
C ASN A 237 -26.50 18.25 -10.17
N THR A 238 -25.26 18.60 -10.49
CA THR A 238 -24.48 17.95 -11.55
C THR A 238 -24.17 16.50 -11.18
N LEU A 239 -23.70 16.26 -9.96
CA LEU A 239 -23.39 14.90 -9.48
C LEU A 239 -24.64 14.03 -9.36
N ALA A 240 -25.75 14.58 -8.87
CA ALA A 240 -27.03 13.87 -8.78
C ALA A 240 -27.55 13.46 -10.17
N ASN A 241 -27.44 14.35 -11.17
CA ASN A 241 -27.82 14.03 -12.54
C ASN A 241 -26.89 12.97 -13.16
N ALA A 242 -25.57 13.10 -12.95
CA ALA A 242 -24.61 12.09 -13.38
C ALA A 242 -24.88 10.70 -12.75
N GLN A 243 -25.32 10.64 -11.48
CA GLN A 243 -25.70 9.39 -10.82
C GLN A 243 -26.93 8.74 -11.47
N VAL A 244 -27.92 9.54 -11.88
CA VAL A 244 -29.08 9.03 -12.63
C VAL A 244 -28.65 8.54 -14.01
N LEU A 245 -27.89 9.36 -14.75
CA LEU A 245 -27.37 8.99 -16.07
C LEU A 245 -26.51 7.73 -16.02
N ALA A 246 -25.71 7.53 -14.98
CA ALA A 246 -24.89 6.32 -14.87
C ALA A 246 -25.72 5.03 -14.87
N ARG A 247 -27.02 5.10 -14.53
CA ARG A 247 -27.96 3.98 -14.58
C ARG A 247 -28.76 3.94 -15.89
N THR A 248 -29.09 5.08 -16.48
CA THR A 248 -30.00 5.17 -17.63
C THR A 248 -29.30 5.36 -18.98
N ASP A 249 -28.17 6.05 -19.00
CA ASP A 249 -27.36 6.38 -20.19
C ASP A 249 -25.87 6.55 -19.77
N PRO A 250 -25.14 5.43 -19.56
CA PRO A 250 -23.77 5.47 -19.06
C PRO A 250 -22.78 6.29 -19.91
N PRO A 251 -22.81 6.23 -21.26
CA PRO A 251 -21.95 7.07 -22.10
C PRO A 251 -22.15 8.57 -21.84
N ARG A 252 -23.40 9.01 -21.66
CA ARG A 252 -23.71 10.41 -21.37
C ARG A 252 -23.32 10.82 -19.95
N ALA A 253 -23.37 9.89 -19.00
CA ALA A 253 -22.84 10.11 -17.65
C ALA A 253 -21.31 10.33 -17.68
N GLU A 254 -20.59 9.53 -18.46
CA GLU A 254 -19.14 9.65 -18.63
C GLU A 254 -18.77 11.01 -19.26
N GLN A 255 -19.51 11.45 -20.28
CA GLN A 255 -19.35 12.79 -20.86
C GLN A 255 -19.57 13.89 -19.82
N MET A 256 -20.65 13.80 -19.03
CA MET A 256 -20.96 14.79 -17.99
C MET A 256 -19.88 14.87 -16.93
N LEU A 257 -19.36 13.72 -16.48
CA LEU A 257 -18.25 13.64 -15.52
C LEU A 257 -16.96 14.20 -16.12
N GLY A 258 -16.67 13.92 -17.39
CA GLY A 258 -15.52 14.47 -18.11
C GLY A 258 -15.55 16.00 -18.17
N HIS A 259 -16.69 16.59 -18.53
CA HIS A 259 -16.87 18.05 -18.51
C HIS A 259 -16.79 18.63 -17.10
N LEU A 260 -17.33 17.95 -16.09
CA LEU A 260 -17.21 18.37 -14.69
C LEU A 260 -15.74 18.39 -14.23
N ILE A 261 -14.94 17.37 -14.56
CA ILE A 261 -13.51 17.35 -14.26
C ILE A 261 -12.80 18.52 -14.95
N GLN A 262 -13.11 18.78 -16.22
CA GLN A 262 -12.53 19.89 -16.97
C GLN A 262 -12.91 21.25 -16.35
N TYR A 263 -14.17 21.43 -15.98
CA TYR A 263 -14.67 22.62 -15.28
C TYR A 263 -13.93 22.84 -13.96
N LEU A 264 -13.86 21.83 -13.09
CA LEU A 264 -13.17 21.92 -11.80
C LEU A 264 -11.68 22.23 -11.96
N ARG A 265 -11.00 21.56 -12.90
CA ARG A 265 -9.57 21.81 -13.19
C ARG A 265 -9.34 23.25 -13.65
N ARG A 266 -10.25 23.81 -14.46
CA ARG A 266 -10.15 25.18 -14.95
C ARG A 266 -10.50 26.20 -13.86
N SER A 267 -11.44 25.90 -12.96
CA SER A 267 -11.87 26.77 -11.87
C SER A 267 -10.84 26.98 -10.76
N LEU A 268 -9.85 26.07 -10.61
CA LEU A 268 -8.77 26.23 -9.64
C LEU A 268 -7.86 27.45 -9.95
N PRO A 269 -7.33 28.16 -8.93
CA PRO A 269 -6.37 29.23 -9.14
C PRO A 269 -5.10 28.65 -9.74
N ARG A 270 -4.55 29.29 -10.77
CA ARG A 270 -3.22 28.98 -11.28
C ARG A 270 -2.18 29.75 -10.46
N GLU A 271 -1.02 29.15 -10.18
CA GLU A 271 0.09 29.76 -9.42
C GLU A 271 0.67 31.04 -10.07
N GLN A 272 0.28 31.36 -11.31
CA GLN A 272 0.65 32.58 -12.01
C GLN A 272 -0.59 33.49 -12.14
N ASP A 273 -0.75 34.44 -11.22
CA ASP A 273 -1.76 35.51 -11.25
C ASP A 273 -1.44 36.56 -12.35
N GLY A 274 -1.32 36.11 -13.60
CA GLY A 274 -1.38 36.99 -14.77
C GLY A 274 -2.83 37.32 -15.14
N PRO A 275 -3.10 38.41 -15.88
CA PRO A 275 -4.43 38.64 -16.45
C PRO A 275 -4.80 37.51 -17.42
N SER A 276 -5.95 36.87 -17.19
CA SER A 276 -6.55 35.88 -18.11
C SER A 276 -6.91 36.54 -19.45
N THR A 277 -7.21 35.74 -20.46
CA THR A 277 -7.68 36.21 -21.77
C THR A 277 -9.15 35.84 -22.02
N LEU A 278 -9.82 36.53 -22.94
CA LEU A 278 -11.18 36.17 -23.36
C LEU A 278 -11.26 34.73 -23.86
N GLY A 279 -10.22 34.23 -24.54
CA GLY A 279 -10.13 32.85 -24.99
C GLY A 279 -10.10 31.84 -23.84
N GLU A 280 -9.29 32.09 -22.82
CA GLU A 280 -9.24 31.23 -21.63
C GLU A 280 -10.55 31.24 -20.84
N GLU A 281 -11.20 32.40 -20.76
CA GLU A 281 -12.52 32.53 -20.15
C GLU A 281 -13.61 31.79 -20.95
N LEU A 282 -13.56 31.84 -22.29
CA LEU A 282 -14.46 31.07 -23.16
C LEU A 282 -14.26 29.56 -23.00
N GLU A 283 -13.02 29.10 -22.90
CA GLU A 283 -12.75 27.69 -22.63
C GLU A 283 -13.32 27.24 -21.29
N ARG A 284 -13.14 28.04 -20.24
CA ARG A 284 -13.70 27.77 -18.90
C ARG A 284 -15.22 27.66 -18.94
N VAL A 285 -15.86 28.65 -19.54
CA VAL A 285 -17.32 28.70 -19.73
C VAL A 285 -17.82 27.55 -20.61
N GLY A 286 -17.05 27.14 -21.62
CA GLY A 286 -17.43 26.05 -22.51
C GLY A 286 -17.70 24.75 -21.75
N ALA A 287 -16.81 24.36 -20.84
CA ALA A 287 -17.01 23.16 -20.00
C ALA A 287 -18.28 23.26 -19.14
N TYR A 288 -18.54 24.45 -18.57
CA TYR A 288 -19.77 24.71 -17.81
C TYR A 288 -21.04 24.58 -18.67
N LEU A 289 -21.03 25.16 -19.88
CA LEU A 289 -22.16 25.11 -20.80
C LEU A 289 -22.44 23.69 -21.33
N GLU A 290 -21.41 22.87 -21.56
CA GLU A 290 -21.61 21.47 -21.97
C GLU A 290 -22.30 20.65 -20.87
N ILE A 291 -21.93 20.84 -19.60
CA ILE A 291 -22.63 20.23 -18.46
C ILE A 291 -24.12 20.62 -18.47
N LEU A 292 -24.40 21.91 -18.69
CA LEU A 292 -25.77 22.42 -18.73
C LEU A 292 -26.56 21.93 -19.94
N LYS A 293 -25.94 21.78 -21.12
CA LYS A 293 -26.58 21.17 -22.29
C LYS A 293 -26.96 19.71 -22.03
N ILE A 294 -26.13 18.95 -21.32
CA ILE A 294 -26.49 17.58 -20.93
C ILE A 294 -27.71 17.62 -19.99
N ARG A 295 -27.68 18.49 -18.98
CA ARG A 295 -28.72 18.59 -17.95
C ARG A 295 -30.07 19.12 -18.46
N MET A 296 -30.05 20.14 -19.32
CA MET A 296 -31.25 20.77 -19.89
C MET A 296 -31.68 20.12 -21.22
N GLY A 297 -30.82 19.32 -21.84
CA GLY A 297 -31.08 18.68 -23.12
C GLY A 297 -31.35 19.71 -24.22
N SER A 298 -32.38 19.46 -25.03
CA SER A 298 -32.80 20.35 -26.12
C SER A 298 -33.35 21.71 -25.66
N ARG A 299 -33.52 21.92 -24.34
CA ARG A 299 -34.01 23.18 -23.77
C ARG A 299 -32.96 24.29 -23.71
N LEU A 300 -31.68 24.00 -23.95
CA LEU A 300 -30.63 25.01 -23.93
C LEU A 300 -29.96 25.10 -25.30
N ALA A 301 -30.11 26.25 -25.95
CA ALA A 301 -29.35 26.59 -27.14
C ALA A 301 -28.17 27.52 -26.76
N VAL A 302 -26.98 27.22 -27.26
CA VAL A 302 -25.77 28.01 -26.99
C VAL A 302 -25.19 28.49 -28.31
N GLN A 303 -24.96 29.80 -28.41
CA GLN A 303 -24.33 30.42 -29.58
C GLN A 303 -23.16 31.28 -29.14
N VAL A 304 -21.98 31.03 -29.73
CA VAL A 304 -20.76 31.78 -29.42
C VAL A 304 -20.26 32.45 -30.70
N HIS A 305 -20.24 33.77 -30.69
CA HIS A 305 -19.80 34.62 -31.81
C HIS A 305 -18.67 35.52 -31.33
N VAL A 306 -17.47 34.93 -31.21
CA VAL A 306 -16.25 35.64 -30.82
C VAL A 306 -15.19 35.46 -31.90
N PRO A 307 -14.79 36.54 -32.61
CA PRO A 307 -13.69 36.51 -33.56
C PRO A 307 -12.37 36.05 -32.92
N GLU A 308 -11.56 35.29 -33.67
CA GLU A 308 -10.30 34.69 -33.17
C GLU A 308 -9.33 35.75 -32.63
N GLU A 309 -9.21 36.87 -33.34
CA GLU A 309 -8.39 38.03 -32.97
C GLU A 309 -8.73 38.62 -31.59
N LEU A 310 -10.00 38.49 -31.15
CA LEU A 310 -10.46 39.01 -29.86
C LEU A 310 -10.24 38.03 -28.70
N LYS A 311 -9.89 36.78 -28.97
CA LYS A 311 -9.61 35.80 -27.89
C LYS A 311 -8.39 36.18 -27.05
N SER A 312 -7.45 36.94 -27.61
CA SER A 312 -6.25 37.42 -26.91
C SER A 312 -6.49 38.63 -26.00
N VAL A 313 -7.70 39.22 -26.03
CA VAL A 313 -8.03 40.41 -25.24
C VAL A 313 -7.92 40.07 -23.75
N PRO A 314 -7.13 40.84 -22.97
CA PRO A 314 -7.04 40.64 -21.52
C PRO A 314 -8.40 40.83 -20.85
N LEU A 315 -8.81 39.85 -20.06
CA LEU A 315 -10.06 39.86 -19.30
C LEU A 315 -9.78 39.29 -17.89
N PRO A 316 -10.20 39.96 -16.80
CA PRO A 316 -10.02 39.42 -15.46
C PRO A 316 -10.70 38.05 -15.32
N SER A 317 -10.01 37.12 -14.67
CA SER A 317 -10.50 35.75 -14.51
C SER A 317 -11.89 35.71 -13.88
N MET A 318 -12.72 34.75 -14.30
CA MET A 318 -14.09 34.54 -13.84
C MET A 318 -15.11 35.63 -14.21
N MET A 319 -14.74 36.66 -14.99
CA MET A 319 -15.72 37.68 -15.40
C MET A 319 -16.76 37.13 -16.36
N LEU A 320 -16.34 36.41 -17.40
CA LEU A 320 -17.28 35.84 -18.36
C LEU A 320 -18.11 34.75 -17.70
N GLN A 321 -17.48 33.93 -16.86
CA GLN A 321 -18.13 32.90 -16.05
C GLN A 321 -19.27 33.50 -15.21
N THR A 322 -19.03 34.59 -14.50
CA THR A 322 -20.05 35.26 -13.67
C THR A 322 -21.24 35.72 -14.51
N LEU A 323 -21.02 36.26 -15.71
CA LEU A 323 -22.11 36.71 -16.57
C LEU A 323 -22.94 35.55 -17.11
N VAL A 324 -22.28 34.46 -17.51
CA VAL A 324 -22.93 33.25 -18.02
C VAL A 324 -23.72 32.53 -16.92
N GLU A 325 -23.17 32.41 -15.72
CA GLU A 325 -23.87 31.85 -14.56
C GLU A 325 -25.13 32.65 -14.23
N ASN A 326 -25.05 33.99 -14.27
CA ASN A 326 -26.21 34.83 -14.02
C ASN A 326 -27.30 34.66 -15.08
N ALA A 327 -26.93 34.62 -16.37
CA ALA A 327 -27.87 34.40 -17.47
C ALA A 327 -28.59 33.04 -17.35
N ILE A 328 -27.86 31.98 -17.00
CA ILE A 328 -28.43 30.65 -16.81
C ILE A 328 -29.34 30.61 -15.58
N LYS A 329 -28.83 30.99 -14.41
CA LYS A 329 -29.53 30.86 -13.12
C LYS A 329 -30.78 31.72 -13.03
N HIS A 330 -30.69 32.97 -13.50
CA HIS A 330 -31.77 33.94 -13.35
C HIS A 330 -32.66 34.02 -14.60
N GLY A 331 -32.09 33.79 -15.79
CA GLY A 331 -32.83 33.89 -17.05
C GLY A 331 -33.44 32.56 -17.49
N LEU A 332 -32.61 31.53 -17.67
CA LEU A 332 -32.96 30.32 -18.43
C LEU A 332 -33.45 29.15 -17.57
N GLU A 333 -32.85 28.90 -16.40
CA GLU A 333 -33.28 27.83 -15.49
C GLU A 333 -34.74 27.99 -15.03
N PRO A 334 -35.21 29.19 -14.62
CA PRO A 334 -36.59 29.35 -14.16
C PRO A 334 -37.61 29.37 -15.31
N LYS A 335 -37.17 29.55 -16.57
CA LYS A 335 -38.06 29.66 -17.74
C LYS A 335 -38.57 28.28 -18.19
N PRO A 336 -39.90 28.04 -18.15
CA PRO A 336 -40.50 26.83 -18.73
C PRO A 336 -40.19 26.74 -20.23
N GLY A 337 -39.84 25.55 -20.72
CA GLY A 337 -39.47 25.35 -22.14
C GLY A 337 -38.01 25.63 -22.49
N GLY A 338 -37.26 26.32 -21.62
CA GLY A 338 -35.85 26.62 -21.84
C GLY A 338 -35.60 27.90 -22.64
N GLY A 339 -34.43 28.00 -23.27
CA GLY A 339 -34.06 29.18 -24.04
C GLY A 339 -32.63 29.16 -24.56
N SER A 340 -32.21 30.34 -25.02
CA SER A 340 -30.94 30.53 -25.71
C SER A 340 -30.02 31.46 -24.94
N ILE A 341 -28.72 31.15 -24.96
CA ILE A 341 -27.66 32.05 -24.50
C ILE A 341 -26.71 32.37 -25.66
N TRP A 342 -26.38 33.64 -25.79
CA TRP A 342 -25.45 34.17 -26.76
C TRP A 342 -24.24 34.79 -26.07
N ILE A 343 -23.05 34.41 -26.49
CA ILE A 343 -21.79 35.04 -26.10
C ILE A 343 -21.22 35.72 -27.34
N LEU A 344 -21.18 37.05 -27.32
CA LEU A 344 -20.72 37.85 -28.45
C LEU A 344 -19.53 38.69 -28.05
N ALA A 345 -18.56 38.85 -28.95
CA ALA A 345 -17.52 39.86 -28.80
C ALA A 345 -17.36 40.67 -30.08
N ARG A 346 -17.22 41.99 -29.95
CA ARG A 346 -17.04 42.91 -31.07
C ARG A 346 -15.99 43.94 -30.73
N ARG A 347 -15.22 44.36 -31.73
CA ARG A 347 -14.36 45.54 -31.64
C ARG A 347 -15.12 46.73 -32.21
N MET A 348 -15.09 47.85 -31.49
CA MET A 348 -15.62 49.14 -31.91
C MET A 348 -14.55 50.18 -31.60
N ASP A 349 -13.85 50.64 -32.64
CA ASP A 349 -12.72 51.57 -32.54
C ASP A 349 -11.67 51.10 -31.50
N ASP A 350 -11.45 51.91 -30.46
CA ASP A 350 -10.50 51.65 -29.37
C ASP A 350 -11.08 50.81 -28.23
N GLN A 351 -12.24 50.18 -28.44
CA GLN A 351 -12.92 49.38 -27.43
C GLN A 351 -13.29 47.98 -27.94
N VAL A 352 -13.32 47.03 -27.01
CA VAL A 352 -13.87 45.68 -27.21
C VAL A 352 -15.08 45.52 -26.32
N THR A 353 -16.21 45.15 -26.91
CA THR A 353 -17.42 44.80 -26.18
C THR A 353 -17.56 43.29 -26.10
N VAL A 354 -17.83 42.77 -24.91
CA VAL A 354 -18.13 41.36 -24.66
C VAL A 354 -19.53 41.29 -24.04
N THR A 355 -20.46 40.67 -24.74
CA THR A 355 -21.87 40.61 -24.35
C THR A 355 -22.28 39.16 -24.11
N VAL A 356 -22.88 38.92 -22.95
CA VAL A 356 -23.63 37.70 -22.65
C VAL A 356 -25.11 38.06 -22.63
N ALA A 357 -25.88 37.47 -23.54
CA ALA A 357 -27.32 37.72 -23.64
C ALA A 357 -28.09 36.42 -23.52
N ASP A 358 -29.30 36.49 -22.97
CA ASP A 358 -30.25 35.38 -22.89
C ASP A 358 -31.65 35.82 -23.33
N ASP A 359 -32.50 34.85 -23.68
CA ASP A 359 -33.92 35.06 -23.98
C ASP A 359 -34.84 34.70 -22.80
N GLY A 360 -34.30 34.65 -21.59
CA GLY A 360 -34.96 34.21 -20.37
C GLY A 360 -36.10 35.11 -19.89
N LEU A 361 -36.44 34.99 -18.60
CA LEU A 361 -37.52 35.79 -17.99
C LEU A 361 -37.18 37.29 -17.83
N GLY A 362 -35.91 37.68 -18.00
CA GLY A 362 -35.44 39.06 -17.80
C GLY A 362 -35.59 39.55 -16.34
N PHE A 363 -35.61 40.87 -16.14
CA PHE A 363 -35.66 41.49 -14.80
C PHE A 363 -37.02 41.38 -14.09
N GLY A 364 -38.05 40.82 -14.74
CA GLY A 364 -39.41 40.73 -14.22
C GLY A 364 -39.74 39.43 -13.46
N GLY A 365 -38.89 38.41 -13.53
CA GLY A 365 -39.02 37.22 -12.68
C GLY A 365 -38.56 37.53 -11.26
N ASN A 366 -39.23 37.00 -10.24
CA ASN A 366 -38.88 37.10 -8.80
C ASN A 366 -37.44 36.58 -8.50
N SER A 367 -36.42 37.29 -8.98
CA SER A 367 -35.01 36.93 -8.83
C SER A 367 -34.50 37.52 -7.52
N SER A 368 -34.57 36.72 -6.46
CA SER A 368 -34.01 36.98 -5.13
C SER A 368 -32.48 36.86 -5.11
N GLY A 369 -31.78 37.55 -6.02
CA GLY A 369 -30.33 37.66 -6.02
C GLY A 369 -29.86 38.82 -5.14
N THR A 370 -28.83 38.62 -4.31
CA THR A 370 -28.29 39.66 -3.41
C THR A 370 -27.57 40.80 -4.15
N GLY A 371 -27.42 40.72 -5.48
CA GLY A 371 -26.69 41.70 -6.31
C GLY A 371 -25.18 41.72 -6.06
N ILE A 372 -24.67 40.91 -5.14
CA ILE A 372 -23.27 40.90 -4.68
C ILE A 372 -22.33 40.55 -5.83
N GLY A 373 -22.68 39.57 -6.67
CA GLY A 373 -21.84 39.13 -7.80
C GLY A 373 -21.59 40.25 -8.82
N LEU A 374 -22.65 40.96 -9.24
CA LEU A 374 -22.53 42.07 -10.19
C LEU A 374 -21.86 43.31 -9.58
N LYS A 375 -22.05 43.54 -8.28
CA LYS A 375 -21.35 44.60 -7.54
C LYS A 375 -19.84 44.32 -7.48
N ASN A 376 -19.45 43.09 -7.16
CA ASN A 376 -18.05 42.67 -7.13
C ASN A 376 -17.42 42.72 -8.53
N LEU A 377 -18.17 42.36 -9.57
CA LEU A 377 -17.72 42.49 -10.96
C LEU A 377 -17.44 43.95 -11.33
N ARG A 378 -18.32 44.89 -10.99
CA ARG A 378 -18.10 46.34 -11.21
C ARG A 378 -16.86 46.84 -10.47
N GLU A 379 -16.69 46.47 -9.20
CA GLU A 379 -15.52 46.89 -8.42
C GLU A 379 -14.22 46.34 -9.03
N ARG A 380 -14.23 45.06 -9.45
CA ARG A 380 -13.06 44.44 -10.07
C ARG A 380 -12.70 45.07 -11.41
N LEU A 381 -13.68 45.45 -12.23
CA LEU A 381 -13.46 46.22 -13.46
C LEU A 381 -12.80 47.56 -13.15
N ARG A 382 -13.33 48.29 -12.16
CA ARG A 382 -12.81 49.59 -11.75
C ARG A 382 -11.37 49.49 -11.23
N LEU A 383 -11.06 48.48 -10.42
CA LEU A 383 -9.70 48.25 -9.90
C LEU A 383 -8.70 47.88 -11.00
N THR A 384 -9.12 47.17 -12.05
CA THR A 384 -8.23 46.69 -13.11
C THR A 384 -8.03 47.71 -14.23
N TYR A 385 -9.09 48.40 -14.65
CA TYR A 385 -9.09 49.26 -15.84
C TYR A 385 -9.40 50.73 -15.54
N GLY A 386 -9.82 51.08 -14.32
CA GLY A 386 -10.30 52.41 -13.97
C GLY A 386 -11.55 52.77 -14.78
N GLU A 387 -11.63 54.02 -15.24
CA GLU A 387 -12.74 54.54 -16.05
C GLU A 387 -12.70 54.08 -17.53
N ARG A 388 -11.69 53.32 -17.94
CA ARG A 388 -11.56 52.82 -19.32
C ARG A 388 -12.40 51.58 -19.61
N ALA A 389 -13.04 51.01 -18.60
CA ALA A 389 -13.96 49.89 -18.75
C ALA A 389 -15.30 50.20 -18.09
N SER A 390 -16.37 49.62 -18.64
CA SER A 390 -17.72 49.77 -18.09
C SER A 390 -18.50 48.46 -18.17
N PHE A 391 -19.54 48.36 -17.33
CA PHE A 391 -20.46 47.24 -17.32
C PHE A 391 -21.91 47.74 -17.38
N ALA A 392 -22.63 47.29 -18.40
CA ALA A 392 -24.05 47.58 -18.60
C ALA A 392 -24.87 46.28 -18.54
N LEU A 393 -26.04 46.37 -17.93
CA LEU A 393 -27.00 45.28 -17.86
C LEU A 393 -28.36 45.83 -18.28
N VAL A 394 -28.89 45.35 -19.40
CA VAL A 394 -30.10 45.87 -20.05
C VAL A 394 -31.06 44.74 -20.40
N SER A 395 -32.33 45.07 -20.63
CA SER A 395 -33.34 44.08 -21.06
C SER A 395 -33.05 43.65 -22.48
N ASN A 396 -33.18 42.35 -22.74
CA ASN A 396 -33.09 41.81 -24.09
C ASN A 396 -34.49 41.75 -24.74
N PHE A 397 -34.56 41.79 -26.06
CA PHE A 397 -35.81 41.78 -26.83
C PHE A 397 -35.96 40.45 -27.59
N PRO A 398 -37.15 39.80 -27.59
CA PRO A 398 -38.40 40.22 -26.93
C PRO A 398 -38.45 39.95 -25.42
N SER A 399 -37.53 39.15 -24.89
CA SER A 399 -37.39 38.85 -23.45
C SER A 399 -35.94 38.57 -23.09
N GLY A 400 -35.63 38.57 -21.79
CA GLY A 400 -34.32 38.20 -21.24
C GLY A 400 -33.46 39.39 -20.80
N ALA A 401 -32.17 39.16 -20.64
CA ALA A 401 -31.20 40.18 -20.26
C ALA A 401 -29.96 40.14 -21.15
N ALA A 402 -29.30 41.28 -21.30
CA ALA A 402 -28.02 41.42 -21.99
C ALA A 402 -27.03 42.14 -21.08
N ALA A 403 -25.99 41.42 -20.69
CA ALA A 403 -24.90 41.89 -19.84
C ALA A 403 -23.68 42.18 -20.73
N THR A 404 -23.26 43.44 -20.81
CA THR A 404 -22.17 43.88 -21.70
C THR A 404 -21.03 44.48 -20.89
N LEU A 405 -19.83 43.95 -21.13
CA LEU A 405 -18.56 44.52 -20.70
C LEU A 405 -17.99 45.35 -21.85
N THR A 406 -17.56 46.56 -21.56
CA THR A 406 -16.80 47.39 -22.49
C THR A 406 -15.39 47.52 -21.93
N LEU A 407 -14.39 47.12 -22.71
CA LEU A 407 -12.99 47.04 -22.33
C LEU A 407 -12.14 47.87 -23.30
N PRO A 408 -10.99 48.42 -22.87
CA PRO A 408 -10.06 49.05 -23.79
C PRO A 408 -9.49 48.01 -24.75
N ALA A 409 -9.48 48.31 -26.04
CA ALA A 409 -8.91 47.42 -27.03
C ALA A 409 -7.38 47.34 -26.85
N PRO A 410 -6.76 46.15 -26.92
CA PRO A 410 -5.31 46.05 -27.04
C PRO A 410 -4.87 46.74 -28.33
N ALA A 411 -3.76 47.48 -28.26
CA ALA A 411 -3.15 48.13 -29.41
C ALA A 411 -2.99 47.12 -30.55
N PRO A 412 -3.27 47.49 -31.81
CA PRO A 412 -3.13 46.57 -32.93
C PRO A 412 -1.71 46.01 -32.94
N ALA A 413 -1.58 44.69 -33.00
CA ALA A 413 -0.28 44.05 -33.15
C ALA A 413 0.35 44.59 -34.43
N VAL A 414 1.40 45.40 -34.30
CA VAL A 414 2.18 45.86 -35.45
C VAL A 414 2.75 44.58 -36.09
N PRO A 415 2.41 44.25 -37.34
CA PRO A 415 3.00 43.08 -37.99
C PRO A 415 4.51 43.25 -37.98
N ALA A 416 5.23 42.24 -37.47
CA ALA A 416 6.67 42.26 -37.42
C ALA A 416 7.22 42.57 -38.83
N PRO A 417 8.16 43.52 -38.97
CA PRO A 417 8.74 43.84 -40.26
C PRO A 417 9.30 42.56 -40.89
N PRO A 418 9.10 42.33 -42.20
CA PRO A 418 9.60 41.14 -42.87
C PRO A 418 11.11 41.01 -42.62
N PRO A 419 11.62 39.79 -42.38
CA PRO A 419 13.04 39.58 -42.14
C PRO A 419 13.84 40.17 -43.30
N LEU A 420 14.85 40.99 -42.97
CA LEU A 420 15.75 41.58 -43.96
C LEU A 420 16.36 40.47 -44.83
N PRO A 421 16.50 40.66 -46.15
CA PRO A 421 17.12 39.69 -47.03
C PRO A 421 18.52 39.35 -46.49
N GLN A 422 18.78 38.07 -46.26
CA GLN A 422 20.12 37.62 -45.92
C GLN A 422 21.02 37.86 -47.14
N GLU A 423 22.00 38.74 -47.01
CA GLU A 423 23.05 38.88 -48.02
C GLU A 423 23.83 37.56 -48.11
N GLU A 424 23.73 36.90 -49.26
CA GLU A 424 24.57 35.75 -49.58
C GLU A 424 26.04 36.17 -49.57
N PRO A 425 26.94 35.37 -48.96
CA PRO A 425 28.36 35.67 -48.99
C PRO A 425 28.88 35.52 -50.41
N ARG A 426 29.42 36.61 -50.97
CA ARG A 426 30.17 36.59 -52.23
C ARG A 426 31.35 35.62 -52.09
N HIS A 427 31.27 34.48 -52.78
CA HIS A 427 32.41 33.61 -52.99
C HIS A 427 33.44 34.33 -53.88
N VAL A 428 34.67 34.44 -53.36
CA VAL A 428 35.89 34.83 -54.08
C VAL A 428 36.47 33.61 -54.78
#